data_AF-A0A653BSY1-F1
#
_entry.id   AF-A0A653BSY1-F1
#
_cell.length_a   1.000
_cell.length_b   1.000
_cell.length_c   1.000
_cell.angle_alpha   90.00
_cell.angle_beta   90.00
_cell.angle_gamma   90.00
#
_symmetry.space_group_name_H-M   'P 1'
#
loop_
_entity.id
_entity.type
_entity.pdbx_description
1 polymer ?
#
loop_
_entity_poly.entity_id
_entity_poly.type
_entity_poly.pdbx_seq_one_letter_code
_entity_poly.pdbx_strand_id
1 'polypeptide(L)'
;MFLKYGDIEEVKQATKVRSSRVSLASIFSILEGKGPRVNLVQKSDMVLKAIEEKQAALELFLKRSHRTRRKLLSEMEEFHMREVDITVSRNVFEHHIVIEGVDSLTQRIPAEKFLKYMDDWLRSAGLDIEKLRLRTEYIKQQYRKVSATLERRKELRKNLHAVDFDKLKIENKNFGRQLDSKT
;
A
#
# COMPACT_ATOMS: atom_id res chain seq x y z
N MET A 1 -16.94 16.23 -8.75
CA MET A 1 -17.61 17.43 -8.21
C MET A 1 -16.69 18.05 -7.17
N PHE A 2 -16.12 19.20 -7.53
CA PHE A 2 -15.38 20.22 -6.74
C PHE A 2 -14.21 19.81 -5.83
N LEU A 3 -12.99 19.97 -6.35
CA LEU A 3 -11.78 20.29 -5.58
C LEU A 3 -11.95 21.69 -4.96
N LYS A 4 -11.70 21.81 -3.65
CA LYS A 4 -11.82 23.06 -2.92
C LYS A 4 -10.71 24.03 -3.33
N TYR A 5 -11.13 25.24 -3.70
CA TYR A 5 -10.32 26.46 -3.76
C TYR A 5 -9.65 26.69 -2.39
N GLY A 6 -8.33 26.52 -2.33
CA GLY A 6 -7.54 26.77 -1.12
C GLY A 6 -6.03 26.84 -1.37
N ASP A 7 -5.53 26.13 -2.39
CA ASP A 7 -4.08 25.97 -2.59
C ASP A 7 -3.45 26.91 -3.65
N ILE A 8 -4.14 27.98 -4.05
CA ILE A 8 -3.69 28.84 -5.17
C ILE A 8 -2.75 29.99 -4.70
N GLU A 9 -2.71 30.31 -3.41
CA GLU A 9 -1.89 31.44 -2.91
C GLU A 9 -0.53 31.03 -2.32
N GLU A 10 -0.30 29.77 -1.91
CA GLU A 10 1.00 29.35 -1.35
C GLU A 10 2.05 28.87 -2.39
N VAL A 11 1.67 28.73 -3.65
CA VAL A 11 2.60 28.27 -4.71
C VAL A 11 3.37 29.42 -5.38
N LYS A 12 3.05 30.68 -5.07
CA LYS A 12 3.68 31.85 -5.72
C LYS A 12 5.06 32.24 -5.19
N GLN A 13 5.58 31.62 -4.12
CA GLN A 13 6.90 31.98 -3.56
C GLN A 13 8.02 30.97 -3.80
N ALA A 14 7.75 29.83 -4.45
CA ALA A 14 8.76 28.78 -4.68
C ALA A 14 8.96 28.43 -6.16
N THR A 15 8.99 29.42 -7.05
CA THR A 15 9.52 29.24 -8.41
C THR A 15 10.25 30.51 -8.84
N LYS A 16 11.38 30.79 -8.19
CA LYS A 16 12.44 31.59 -8.82
C LYS A 16 13.05 30.74 -9.92
N VAL A 17 12.34 30.62 -11.04
CA VAL A 17 12.85 30.03 -12.28
C VAL A 17 14.05 30.86 -12.67
N ARG A 18 15.23 30.28 -12.47
CA ARG A 18 16.49 30.79 -13.00
C ARG A 18 16.32 30.72 -14.52
N SER A 19 15.85 31.82 -15.12
CA SER A 19 15.81 32.00 -16.56
C SER A 19 17.22 31.82 -17.09
N SER A 20 17.52 30.63 -17.57
CA SER A 20 18.69 30.38 -18.39
C SER A 20 18.44 31.15 -19.68
N ARG A 21 19.11 32.30 -19.82
CA ARG A 21 19.17 33.03 -21.09
C ARG A 21 19.62 32.03 -22.15
N VAL A 22 18.70 31.63 -23.01
CA VAL A 22 18.99 30.88 -24.24
C VAL A 22 19.84 31.82 -25.08
N SER A 23 21.13 31.51 -25.22
CA SER A 23 22.07 32.37 -25.92
C SER A 23 21.71 32.43 -27.40
N LEU A 24 21.92 33.57 -28.07
CA LEU A 24 21.67 33.70 -29.52
C LEU A 24 22.40 32.63 -30.36
N ALA A 25 23.53 32.12 -29.86
CA ALA A 25 24.28 31.00 -30.44
C ALA A 25 23.48 29.67 -30.46
N SER A 26 22.57 29.46 -29.50
CA SER A 26 21.70 28.29 -29.47
C SER A 26 20.52 28.38 -30.45
N ILE A 27 20.13 29.59 -30.87
CA ILE A 27 19.13 29.81 -31.92
C ILE A 27 19.75 29.61 -33.31
N PHE A 28 20.99 30.07 -33.50
CA PHE A 28 21.71 29.92 -34.77
C PHE A 28 22.03 28.46 -35.12
N SER A 29 22.32 27.63 -34.10
CA SER A 29 22.56 26.20 -34.32
C SER A 29 21.31 25.46 -34.81
N ILE A 30 20.14 25.78 -34.25
CA ILE A 30 18.84 25.19 -34.65
C ILE A 30 18.54 25.47 -36.14
N LEU A 31 18.91 26.65 -36.64
CA LEU A 31 18.77 27.05 -38.05
C LEU A 31 19.70 26.30 -39.01
N GLU A 32 20.88 25.84 -38.54
CA GLU A 32 21.83 25.02 -39.31
C GLU A 32 21.50 23.52 -39.28
N GLY A 33 20.32 23.12 -38.77
CA GLY A 33 19.94 21.71 -38.61
C GLY A 33 20.74 20.97 -37.52
N LYS A 34 21.56 21.68 -36.74
CA LYS A 34 22.28 21.12 -35.59
C LYS A 34 21.54 21.49 -34.32
N GLY A 35 21.08 20.48 -33.57
CA GLY A 35 20.32 20.72 -32.33
C GLY A 35 21.03 21.69 -31.36
N PRO A 36 20.28 22.31 -30.43
CA PRO A 36 20.81 23.33 -29.52
C PRO A 36 22.12 22.87 -28.86
N ARG A 37 23.15 23.72 -28.85
CA ARG A 37 24.43 23.41 -28.17
C ARG A 37 24.25 23.40 -26.65
N VAL A 38 23.87 22.24 -26.10
CA VAL A 38 23.71 22.01 -24.66
C VAL A 38 25.08 21.89 -23.99
N ASN A 39 25.32 22.68 -22.94
CA ASN A 39 26.57 22.64 -22.16
C ASN A 39 26.67 21.32 -21.38
N LEU A 40 27.89 20.83 -21.07
CA LEU A 40 28.14 19.60 -20.31
C LEU A 40 27.38 19.57 -18.97
N VAL A 41 27.31 20.69 -18.28
CA VAL A 41 26.54 20.83 -17.03
C VAL A 41 25.04 20.57 -17.27
N GLN A 42 24.47 21.18 -18.31
CA GLN A 42 23.06 20.98 -18.67
C GLN A 42 22.79 19.54 -19.11
N LYS A 43 23.74 18.89 -19.81
CA LYS A 43 23.65 17.46 -20.14
C LYS A 43 23.65 16.60 -18.87
N SER A 44 24.52 16.90 -17.90
CA SER A 44 24.55 16.20 -16.61
C SER A 44 23.24 16.36 -15.85
N ASP A 45 22.69 17.58 -15.79
CA ASP A 45 21.42 17.86 -15.12
C ASP A 45 20.25 17.11 -15.79
N MET A 46 20.23 17.06 -17.12
CA MET A 46 19.25 16.29 -17.89
C MET A 46 19.36 14.79 -17.61
N VAL A 47 20.58 14.25 -17.52
CA VAL A 47 20.81 12.84 -17.20
C VAL A 47 20.37 12.52 -15.77
N LEU A 48 20.72 13.37 -14.79
CA LEU A 48 20.29 13.20 -13.40
C LEU A 48 18.76 13.22 -13.28
N LYS A 49 18.11 14.19 -13.92
CA LYS A 49 16.65 14.26 -13.94
C LYS A 49 16.01 13.03 -14.60
N ALA A 50 16.57 12.57 -15.72
CA ALA A 50 16.09 11.35 -16.38
C ALA A 50 16.26 10.12 -15.47
N ILE A 51 17.36 10.03 -14.73
CA ILE A 51 17.60 8.95 -13.75
C ILE A 51 16.56 9.02 -12.64
N GLU A 52 16.31 10.20 -12.05
CA GLU A 52 15.31 10.40 -10.99
C GLU A 52 13.90 10.01 -11.47
N GLU A 53 13.51 10.45 -12.66
CA GLU A 53 12.20 10.11 -13.26
C GLU A 53 12.06 8.59 -13.46
N LYS A 54 13.12 7.91 -13.93
CA LYS A 54 13.10 6.45 -14.12
C LYS A 54 13.09 5.70 -12.78
N GLN A 55 13.82 6.18 -11.78
CA GLN A 55 13.79 5.62 -10.43
C GLN A 55 12.39 5.75 -9.81
N ALA A 56 11.77 6.93 -9.89
CA ALA A 56 10.40 7.14 -9.42
C ALA A 56 9.38 6.25 -10.15
N ALA A 57 9.52 6.10 -11.48
CA ALA A 57 8.67 5.21 -12.26
C ALA A 57 8.83 3.73 -11.84
N LEU A 58 10.07 3.29 -11.59
CA LEU A 58 10.37 1.95 -11.11
C LEU A 58 9.75 1.69 -9.73
N GLU A 59 9.88 2.62 -8.79
CA GLU A 59 9.27 2.50 -7.46
C GLU A 59 7.75 2.36 -7.54
N LEU A 60 7.10 3.18 -8.39
CA LEU A 60 5.67 3.08 -8.62
C LEU A 60 5.27 1.74 -9.23
N PHE A 61 6.05 1.24 -10.20
CA PHE A 61 5.83 -0.06 -10.80
C PHE A 61 5.97 -1.19 -9.78
N LEU A 62 7.04 -1.20 -8.98
CA LEU A 62 7.26 -2.19 -7.93
C LEU A 62 6.13 -2.18 -6.90
N LYS A 63 5.72 -0.99 -6.45
CA LYS A 63 4.60 -0.83 -5.50
C LYS A 63 3.29 -1.38 -6.07
N ARG A 64 3.00 -1.15 -7.35
CA ARG A 64 1.83 -1.72 -8.03
C ARG A 64 1.94 -3.23 -8.15
N SER A 65 3.08 -3.73 -8.63
CA SER A 65 3.35 -5.17 -8.78
C SER A 65 3.19 -5.93 -7.46
N HIS A 66 3.78 -5.42 -6.36
CA HIS A 66 3.64 -6.03 -5.04
C HIS A 66 2.20 -6.02 -4.53
N ARG A 67 1.45 -4.95 -4.77
CA ARG A 67 0.02 -4.90 -4.42
C ARG A 67 -0.78 -5.93 -5.20
N THR A 68 -0.59 -6.00 -6.51
CA THR A 68 -1.26 -6.98 -7.37
C THR A 68 -0.91 -8.40 -6.97
N ARG A 69 0.37 -8.72 -6.76
CA ARG A 69 0.81 -10.05 -6.30
C ARG A 69 0.18 -10.43 -4.97
N ARG A 70 0.19 -9.52 -3.98
CA ARG A 70 -0.43 -9.79 -2.66
C ARG A 70 -1.94 -10.01 -2.78
N LYS A 71 -2.61 -9.25 -3.64
CA LYS A 71 -4.05 -9.42 -3.91
C LYS A 71 -4.32 -10.79 -4.51
N LEU A 72 -3.61 -11.17 -5.57
CA LEU A 72 -3.78 -12.47 -6.23
C LEU A 72 -3.47 -13.64 -5.29
N LEU A 73 -2.41 -13.55 -4.48
CA LEU A 73 -2.11 -14.57 -3.48
C LEU A 73 -3.23 -14.70 -2.43
N SER A 74 -3.80 -13.57 -1.99
CA SER A 74 -4.93 -13.58 -1.06
C SER A 74 -6.18 -14.20 -1.69
N GLU A 75 -6.44 -13.95 -2.97
CA GLU A 75 -7.57 -14.54 -3.70
C GLU A 75 -7.36 -16.05 -3.90
N MET A 76 -6.14 -16.48 -4.28
CA MET A 76 -5.81 -17.90 -4.41
C MET A 76 -6.00 -18.68 -3.10
N GLU A 77 -5.52 -18.13 -1.98
CA GLU A 77 -5.69 -18.76 -0.67
C GLU A 77 -7.18 -18.88 -0.30
N GLU A 78 -7.95 -17.84 -0.57
CA GLU A 78 -9.39 -17.85 -0.29
C GLU A 78 -10.14 -18.87 -1.16
N PHE A 79 -9.79 -18.98 -2.44
CA PHE A 79 -10.32 -20.02 -3.32
C PHE A 79 -9.97 -21.42 -2.85
N HIS A 80 -8.72 -21.63 -2.41
CA HIS A 80 -8.27 -22.92 -1.91
C HIS A 80 -9.03 -23.32 -0.64
N MET A 81 -9.19 -22.39 0.31
CA MET A 81 -9.97 -22.64 1.52
C MET A 81 -11.43 -22.99 1.18
N ARG A 82 -12.04 -22.26 0.23
CA ARG A 82 -13.40 -22.57 -0.24
C ARG A 82 -13.51 -23.93 -0.91
N GLU A 83 -12.53 -24.31 -1.73
CA GLU A 83 -12.50 -25.61 -2.39
C GLU A 83 -12.47 -26.75 -1.37
N VAL A 84 -11.62 -26.61 -0.34
CA VAL A 84 -11.53 -27.58 0.77
C VAL A 84 -12.86 -27.67 1.51
N ASP A 85 -13.45 -26.53 1.89
CA ASP A 85 -14.72 -26.50 2.62
C ASP A 85 -15.88 -27.12 1.82
N ILE A 86 -15.96 -26.83 0.51
CA ILE A 86 -16.96 -27.42 -0.39
C ILE A 86 -16.75 -28.93 -0.50
N THR A 87 -15.50 -29.38 -0.68
CA THR A 87 -15.18 -30.80 -0.82
C THR A 87 -15.53 -31.57 0.45
N VAL A 88 -15.18 -31.03 1.62
CA VAL A 88 -15.55 -31.63 2.91
C VAL A 88 -17.06 -31.67 3.07
N SER A 89 -17.76 -30.55 2.81
CA SER A 89 -19.22 -30.47 2.94
C SER A 89 -19.92 -31.47 2.01
N ARG A 90 -19.44 -31.60 0.77
CA ARG A 90 -19.92 -32.59 -0.19
C ARG A 90 -19.75 -34.01 0.34
N ASN A 91 -18.56 -34.37 0.80
CA ASN A 91 -18.27 -35.71 1.28
C ASN A 91 -19.13 -36.07 2.51
N VAL A 92 -19.30 -35.12 3.42
CA VAL A 92 -20.18 -35.28 4.59
C VAL A 92 -21.62 -35.49 4.15
N PHE A 93 -22.13 -34.69 3.21
CA PHE A 93 -23.48 -34.85 2.67
C PHE A 93 -23.66 -36.21 1.98
N GLU A 94 -22.74 -36.58 1.11
CA GLU A 94 -22.78 -37.84 0.37
C GLU A 94 -22.81 -39.03 1.32
N HIS A 95 -21.98 -39.02 2.37
CA HIS A 95 -21.98 -40.06 3.38
C HIS A 95 -23.31 -40.13 4.16
N HIS A 96 -23.74 -39.03 4.77
CA HIS A 96 -24.88 -39.03 5.70
C HIS A 96 -26.24 -39.14 5.01
N ILE A 97 -26.38 -38.60 3.79
CA ILE A 97 -27.66 -38.52 3.08
C ILE A 97 -27.76 -39.56 1.97
N VAL A 98 -26.71 -39.74 1.17
CA VAL A 98 -26.76 -40.61 -0.01
C VAL A 98 -26.43 -42.06 0.35
N ILE A 99 -25.46 -42.28 1.25
CA ILE A 99 -25.06 -43.64 1.65
C ILE A 99 -25.88 -44.12 2.85
N GLU A 100 -25.86 -43.41 3.98
CA GLU A 100 -26.55 -43.82 5.21
C GLU A 100 -28.02 -43.36 5.28
N GLY A 101 -28.35 -42.33 4.50
CA GLY A 101 -29.67 -41.71 4.52
C GLY A 101 -30.73 -42.54 3.80
N VAL A 102 -30.34 -43.36 2.82
CA VAL A 102 -31.26 -44.15 2.01
C VAL A 102 -31.88 -45.27 2.83
N ASP A 103 -33.20 -45.40 2.74
CA ASP A 103 -33.92 -46.54 3.31
C ASP A 103 -33.70 -47.78 2.44
N SER A 104 -33.29 -48.89 3.06
CA SER A 104 -32.91 -50.13 2.37
C SER A 104 -34.09 -50.80 1.67
N LEU A 105 -35.31 -50.57 2.15
CA LEU A 105 -36.52 -51.16 1.57
C LEU A 105 -37.04 -50.35 0.38
N THR A 106 -37.08 -49.02 0.50
CA THR A 106 -37.66 -48.14 -0.52
C THR A 106 -36.64 -47.58 -1.51
N GLN A 107 -35.34 -47.71 -1.21
CA GLN A 107 -34.22 -47.08 -1.93
C GLN A 107 -34.40 -45.57 -2.16
N ARG A 108 -35.19 -44.93 -1.31
CA ARG A 108 -35.43 -43.49 -1.33
C ARG A 108 -34.86 -42.86 -0.07
N ILE A 109 -34.53 -41.58 -0.16
CA ILE A 109 -34.10 -40.80 0.99
C ILE A 109 -35.36 -40.28 1.69
N PRO A 110 -35.61 -40.64 2.96
CA PRO A 110 -36.72 -40.10 3.73
C PRO A 110 -36.55 -38.58 3.92
N ALA A 111 -37.65 -37.84 3.74
CA ALA A 111 -37.64 -36.38 3.86
C ALA A 111 -37.18 -35.91 5.25
N GLU A 112 -37.54 -36.65 6.31
CA GLU A 112 -37.16 -36.33 7.69
C GLU A 112 -35.64 -36.33 7.92
N LYS A 113 -34.91 -37.29 7.32
CA LYS A 113 -33.45 -37.35 7.42
C LYS A 113 -32.79 -36.15 6.75
N PHE A 114 -33.29 -35.76 5.58
CA PHE A 114 -32.81 -34.57 4.87
C PHE A 114 -33.10 -33.29 5.67
N LEU A 115 -34.32 -33.14 6.19
CA LEU A 115 -34.70 -31.98 7.01
C LEU A 115 -33.83 -31.85 8.26
N LYS A 116 -33.60 -32.96 8.97
CA LYS A 116 -32.72 -32.97 10.14
C LYS A 116 -31.29 -32.54 9.80
N TYR A 117 -30.74 -33.06 8.71
CA TYR A 117 -29.41 -32.66 8.25
C TYR A 117 -29.35 -31.16 7.93
N MET A 118 -30.36 -30.62 7.25
CA MET A 118 -30.42 -29.19 6.93
C MET A 118 -30.52 -28.33 8.19
N ASP A 119 -31.29 -28.73 9.20
CA ASP A 119 -31.36 -28.03 10.49
C ASP A 119 -30.03 -28.03 11.23
N ASP A 120 -29.35 -29.18 11.27
CA ASP A 120 -28.03 -29.30 11.89
C ASP A 120 -26.98 -28.47 11.14
N TRP A 121 -27.04 -28.45 9.81
CA TRP A 121 -26.18 -27.62 8.97
C TRP A 121 -26.41 -26.12 9.21
N LEU A 122 -27.68 -25.67 9.25
CA LEU A 122 -28.03 -24.29 9.56
C LEU A 122 -27.54 -23.87 10.96
N ARG A 123 -27.67 -24.76 11.95
CA ARG A 123 -27.17 -24.53 13.29
C ARG A 123 -25.65 -24.35 13.32
N SER A 124 -24.92 -25.23 12.63
CA SER A 124 -23.46 -25.12 12.52
C SER A 124 -23.04 -23.82 11.84
N ALA A 125 -23.70 -23.47 10.73
CA ALA A 125 -23.46 -22.20 10.03
C ALA A 125 -23.67 -20.99 10.95
N GLY A 126 -24.72 -21.01 11.80
CA GLY A 126 -24.95 -19.97 12.80
C GLY A 126 -23.81 -19.83 13.82
N LEU A 127 -23.25 -20.95 14.30
CA LEU A 127 -22.11 -20.95 15.21
C LEU A 127 -20.84 -20.40 14.54
N ASP A 128 -20.61 -20.77 13.28
CA ASP A 128 -19.46 -20.30 12.50
C ASP A 128 -19.54 -18.79 12.23
N ILE A 129 -20.74 -18.27 11.93
CA ILE A 129 -20.97 -16.82 11.79
C ILE A 129 -20.58 -16.09 13.07
N GLU A 130 -21.02 -16.57 14.24
CA GLU A 130 -20.70 -15.92 15.52
C GLU A 130 -19.20 -15.99 15.82
N LYS A 131 -18.56 -17.14 15.57
CA LYS A 131 -17.12 -17.32 15.72
C LYS A 131 -16.34 -16.35 14.82
N LEU A 132 -16.73 -16.21 13.56
CA LEU A 132 -16.12 -15.29 12.60
C LEU A 132 -16.34 -13.82 13.03
N ARG A 133 -17.51 -13.49 13.56
CA ARG A 133 -17.82 -12.17 14.11
C ARG A 133 -16.86 -11.81 15.25
N LEU A 134 -16.71 -12.69 16.24
CA LEU A 134 -15.80 -12.49 17.37
C LEU A 134 -14.35 -12.34 16.93
N ARG A 135 -13.89 -13.18 15.99
CA ARG A 135 -12.54 -13.10 15.42
C ARG A 135 -12.31 -11.78 14.68
N THR A 136 -13.32 -11.31 13.95
CA THR A 136 -13.27 -10.03 13.24
C THR A 136 -13.12 -8.86 14.22
N GLU A 137 -13.90 -8.84 15.30
CA GLU A 137 -13.79 -7.79 16.33
C GLU A 137 -12.46 -7.83 17.05
N TYR A 138 -11.92 -9.02 17.34
CA TYR A 138 -10.58 -9.18 17.91
C TYR A 138 -9.50 -8.58 16.98
N ILE A 139 -9.52 -8.92 15.69
CA ILE A 139 -8.55 -8.41 14.71
C ILE A 139 -8.66 -6.89 14.57
N LYS A 140 -9.88 -6.34 14.51
CA LYS A 140 -10.10 -4.89 14.50
C LYS A 140 -9.48 -4.22 15.72
N GLN A 141 -9.64 -4.79 16.90
CA GLN A 141 -9.05 -4.25 18.12
C GLN A 141 -7.52 -4.28 18.08
N GLN A 142 -6.92 -5.38 17.62
CA GLN A 142 -5.46 -5.47 17.46
C GLN A 142 -4.93 -4.46 16.44
N TYR A 143 -5.63 -4.30 15.31
CA TYR A 143 -5.29 -3.31 14.30
C TYR A 143 -5.27 -1.89 14.87
N ARG A 144 -6.30 -1.51 15.64
CA ARG A 144 -6.35 -0.20 16.32
C ARG A 144 -5.16 0.01 17.25
N LYS A 145 -4.77 -1.00 18.05
CA LYS A 145 -3.62 -0.95 18.96
C LYS A 145 -2.30 -0.75 18.21
N VAL A 146 -2.09 -1.51 17.14
CA VAL A 146 -0.87 -1.42 16.31
C VAL A 146 -0.81 -0.08 15.59
N SER A 147 -1.93 0.37 15.02
CA SER A 147 -2.03 1.67 14.35
C SER A 147 -1.71 2.83 15.29
N ALA A 148 -2.31 2.85 16.49
CA ALA A 148 -2.01 3.86 17.51
C ALA A 148 -0.54 3.84 17.96
N THR A 149 0.06 2.65 18.04
CA THR A 149 1.49 2.51 18.39
C THR A 149 2.39 3.03 17.27
N LEU A 150 2.03 2.76 16.01
CA LEU A 150 2.74 3.30 14.86
C LEU A 150 2.67 4.82 14.82
N GLU A 151 1.51 5.41 15.11
CA GLU A 151 1.35 6.86 15.10
C GLU A 151 2.18 7.53 16.20
N ARG A 152 2.13 7.01 17.44
CA ARG A 152 3.01 7.46 18.53
C ARG A 152 4.49 7.37 18.17
N ARG A 153 4.91 6.30 17.48
CA ARG A 153 6.31 6.16 17.01
C ARG A 153 6.68 7.19 15.95
N LYS A 154 5.76 7.55 15.04
CA LYS A 154 6.00 8.60 14.05
C LYS A 154 6.12 9.97 14.71
N GLU A 155 5.26 10.29 15.68
CA GLU A 155 5.35 11.53 16.46
C GLU A 155 6.68 11.60 17.21
N LEU A 156 7.08 10.52 17.88
CA LEU A 156 8.39 10.44 18.54
C LEU A 156 9.54 10.65 17.55
N ARG A 157 9.48 10.04 16.34
CA ARG A 157 10.49 10.24 15.30
C ARG A 157 10.57 11.70 14.84
N LYS A 158 9.43 12.38 14.67
CA LYS A 158 9.40 13.81 14.31
C LYS A 158 10.05 14.67 15.39
N ASN A 159 9.72 14.39 16.66
CA ASN A 159 10.26 15.13 17.80
C ASN A 159 11.76 14.90 17.98
N LEU A 160 12.24 13.66 17.81
CA LEU A 160 13.67 13.33 17.86
C LEU A 160 14.46 14.10 16.79
N HIS A 161 13.94 14.14 15.56
CA HIS A 161 14.59 14.85 14.46
C HIS A 161 14.71 16.36 14.72
N ALA A 162 13.69 16.98 15.33
CA ALA A 162 13.74 18.39 15.72
C ALA A 162 14.84 18.67 16.76
N VAL A 163 14.95 17.81 17.78
CA VAL A 163 16.01 17.93 18.81
C VAL A 163 17.41 17.76 18.21
N ASP A 164 17.58 16.85 17.25
CA ASP A 164 18.86 16.65 16.57
C ASP A 164 19.29 17.88 15.75
N PHE A 165 18.33 18.57 15.11
CA PHE A 165 18.61 19.83 14.42
C PHE A 165 19.00 20.96 15.37
N ASP A 166 18.35 21.06 16.52
CA ASP A 166 18.69 22.07 17.52
C ASP A 166 20.10 21.83 18.10
N LYS A 167 20.49 20.58 18.32
CA LYS A 167 21.88 20.22 18.68
C LYS A 167 22.87 20.65 17.62
N LEU A 168 22.63 20.32 16.35
CA LEU A 168 23.48 20.75 15.23
C LEU A 168 23.64 22.26 15.16
N LYS A 169 22.57 23.01 15.44
CA LYS A 169 22.60 24.48 15.46
C LYS A 169 23.44 25.03 16.61
N ILE A 170 23.37 24.40 17.79
CA ILE A 170 24.20 24.74 18.94
C ILE A 170 25.68 24.43 18.66
N GLU A 171 25.96 23.25 18.11
CA GLU A 171 27.32 22.82 17.75
C GLU A 171 27.93 23.76 16.70
N ASN A 172 27.22 24.07 15.62
CA ASN A 172 27.67 25.03 14.60
C ASN A 172 27.92 26.43 15.19
N LYS A 173 27.07 26.90 16.11
CA LYS A 173 27.28 28.18 16.79
C LYS A 173 28.52 28.15 17.68
N ASN A 174 28.79 27.02 18.33
CA ASN A 174 29.97 26.85 19.17
C ASN A 174 31.26 26.78 18.32
N PHE A 175 31.24 26.06 17.20
CA PHE A 175 32.35 26.02 16.25
C PHE A 175 32.61 27.39 15.62
N GLY A 176 31.57 28.14 15.24
CA GLY A 176 31.72 29.51 14.75
C GLY A 176 32.42 30.42 15.76
N ARG A 177 32.02 30.38 17.03
CA ARG A 177 32.69 31.14 18.11
C ARG A 177 34.16 30.75 18.28
N GLN A 178 34.49 29.47 18.16
CA GLN A 178 35.87 29.01 18.23
C GLN A 178 36.71 29.51 17.05
N LEU A 179 36.13 29.60 15.85
CA LEU A 179 36.79 30.18 14.69
C LEU A 179 37.01 31.69 14.85
N ASP A 180 35.99 32.41 15.33
CA ASP A 180 36.09 33.86 15.59
C ASP A 180 37.11 34.19 16.69
N SER A 181 37.26 33.34 17.71
CA SER A 181 38.26 33.53 18.78
C SER A 181 39.71 33.24 18.37
N LYS A 182 39.90 32.58 17.22
CA LYS A 182 41.22 32.24 16.67
C LYS A 182 41.68 33.22 15.58
N THR A 183 40.87 34.23 15.29
CA THR A 183 41.19 35.36 14.39
C THR A 183 41.45 36.60 15.23
#